data_AF-A0A7X3MEY6-F1
#
_entry.id   AF-A0A7X3MEY6-F1
#
_cell.length_a   1.000
_cell.length_b   1.000
_cell.length_c   1.000
_cell.angle_alpha   90.00
_cell.angle_beta   90.00
_cell.angle_gamma   90.00
#
_symmetry.space_group_name_H-M   'P 1'
#
loop_
_entity.id
_entity.type
_entity.pdbx_description
1 polymer ?
#
loop_
_entity_poly.entity_id
_entity_poly.type
_entity_poly.pdbx_seq_one_letter_code
_entity_poly.pdbx_strand_id
1 'polypeptide(L)'
;MQKPNFTGLSHVCIFVDDVSEAFKYYERILGAVPNQHIPHWKNKGFFQAGGFVKEAEEAEVSIGFMDVPGTKFTIELMCYHNPKGRQEPVIFKANDISGARHVALKVINIEEAFEYIKAQPDVTLINTTEDYKVYQISKTEPSDFYYFDEAKEKDAEGKQKAADILGNTKYFYFIDKYGLQWEFEQGHTDIGD
;
A
#
# COMPACT_ATOMS: atom_id res chain seq x y z
N MET A 1 4.78 -32.21 0.23
CA MET A 1 4.59 -31.13 -0.77
C MET A 1 5.69 -30.11 -0.55
N GLN A 2 6.36 -29.64 -1.61
CA GLN A 2 7.38 -28.60 -1.50
C GLN A 2 6.70 -27.25 -1.27
N LYS A 3 7.32 -26.38 -0.45
CA LYS A 3 6.85 -25.01 -0.27
C LYS A 3 7.08 -24.21 -1.56
N PRO A 4 6.26 -23.19 -1.85
CA PRO A 4 6.54 -22.26 -2.95
C PRO A 4 7.91 -21.59 -2.78
N ASN A 5 8.57 -21.30 -3.91
CA ASN A 5 9.79 -20.49 -3.95
C ASN A 5 9.44 -19.13 -4.55
N PHE A 6 9.49 -18.08 -3.74
CA PHE A 6 9.12 -16.73 -4.15
C PHE A 6 10.35 -15.99 -4.70
N THR A 7 10.17 -15.29 -5.82
CA THR A 7 11.24 -14.50 -6.46
C THR A 7 11.10 -12.99 -6.24
N GLY A 8 10.00 -12.54 -5.65
CA GLY A 8 9.74 -11.14 -5.34
C GLY A 8 8.26 -10.85 -5.10
N LEU A 9 7.99 -9.62 -4.67
CA LEU A 9 6.65 -9.02 -4.68
C LEU A 9 6.40 -8.45 -6.08
N SER A 10 5.27 -8.78 -6.71
CA SER A 10 4.97 -8.33 -8.07
C SER A 10 4.25 -6.98 -8.11
N HIS A 11 3.10 -6.86 -7.46
CA HIS A 11 2.27 -5.66 -7.48
C HIS A 11 1.24 -5.69 -6.33
N VAL A 12 0.63 -4.54 -6.06
CA VAL A 12 -0.62 -4.44 -5.30
C VAL A 12 -1.73 -4.00 -6.25
N CYS A 13 -2.84 -4.73 -6.25
CA CYS A 13 -3.99 -4.45 -7.09
C CYS A 13 -4.99 -3.54 -6.38
N ILE A 14 -5.44 -2.49 -7.06
CA ILE A 14 -6.45 -1.53 -6.59
C ILE A 14 -7.56 -1.47 -7.63
N PHE A 15 -8.79 -1.71 -7.19
CA PHE A 15 -9.96 -1.60 -8.06
C PHE A 15 -10.40 -0.14 -8.14
N VAL A 16 -10.61 0.32 -9.36
CA VAL A 16 -10.87 1.72 -9.68
C VAL A 16 -12.10 1.87 -10.56
N ASP A 17 -12.68 3.07 -10.55
CA ASP A 17 -13.81 3.46 -11.38
C ASP A 17 -13.40 3.72 -12.83
N ASP A 18 -12.24 4.35 -13.05
CA ASP A 18 -11.63 4.58 -14.36
C ASP A 18 -10.09 4.51 -14.28
N VAL A 19 -9.48 3.70 -15.15
CA VAL A 19 -8.02 3.50 -15.14
C VAL A 19 -7.25 4.75 -15.57
N SER A 20 -7.77 5.53 -16.52
CA SER A 20 -7.12 6.75 -17.00
C SER A 20 -7.18 7.87 -15.96
N GLU A 21 -8.27 7.97 -15.21
CA GLU A 21 -8.37 8.89 -14.07
C GLU A 21 -7.48 8.42 -12.91
N ALA A 22 -7.43 7.11 -12.65
CA ALA A 22 -6.55 6.53 -11.64
C ALA A 22 -5.07 6.79 -11.94
N PHE A 23 -4.64 6.75 -13.20
CA PHE A 23 -3.27 7.13 -13.57
C PHE A 23 -2.94 8.55 -13.13
N LYS A 24 -3.78 9.53 -13.46
CA LYS A 24 -3.57 10.93 -13.06
C LYS A 24 -3.61 11.10 -11.54
N TYR A 25 -4.47 10.33 -10.89
CA TYR A 25 -4.62 10.34 -9.44
C TYR A 25 -3.33 9.89 -8.74
N TYR A 26 -2.80 8.70 -9.07
CA TYR A 26 -1.59 8.18 -8.44
C TYR A 26 -0.32 8.87 -8.91
N GLU A 27 -0.28 9.42 -10.12
CA GLU A 27 0.78 10.34 -10.55
C GLU A 27 0.81 11.57 -9.64
N ARG A 28 -0.35 12.16 -9.33
CA ARG A 28 -0.43 13.30 -8.42
C ARG A 28 -0.01 12.91 -7.01
N ILE A 29 -0.66 11.93 -6.39
CA ILE A 29 -0.47 11.70 -4.94
C ILE A 29 0.84 10.98 -4.59
N LEU A 30 1.42 10.20 -5.52
CA LEU A 30 2.65 9.41 -5.28
C LEU A 30 3.80 9.74 -6.23
N GLY A 31 3.59 10.57 -7.27
CA GLY A 31 4.55 10.69 -8.36
C GLY A 31 4.65 9.43 -9.22
N ALA A 32 3.67 8.51 -9.14
CA ALA A 32 3.70 7.25 -9.86
C ALA A 32 3.71 7.46 -11.38
N VAL A 33 4.44 6.62 -12.11
CA VAL A 33 4.62 6.74 -13.56
C VAL A 33 3.86 5.62 -14.26
N PRO A 34 2.92 5.92 -15.17
CA PRO A 34 2.25 4.91 -15.99
C PRO A 34 3.24 4.09 -16.82
N ASN A 35 3.04 2.77 -16.83
CA ASN A 35 3.85 1.82 -17.59
C ASN A 35 3.04 1.18 -18.72
N GLN A 36 1.90 0.57 -18.40
CA GLN A 36 1.08 -0.17 -19.36
C GLN A 36 -0.41 0.10 -19.14
N HIS A 37 -1.18 0.17 -20.22
CA HIS A 37 -2.64 0.23 -20.20
C HIS A 37 -3.25 -0.79 -21.17
N ILE A 38 -4.23 -1.54 -20.70
CA ILE A 38 -4.98 -2.54 -21.48
C ILE A 38 -6.48 -2.20 -21.37
N PRO A 39 -7.04 -1.43 -22.32
CA PRO A 39 -8.43 -0.99 -22.26
C PRO A 39 -9.41 -2.08 -22.71
N HIS A 40 -10.56 -2.21 -22.01
CA HIS A 40 -11.69 -3.06 -22.40
C HIS A 40 -11.30 -4.49 -22.82
N TRP A 41 -10.39 -5.10 -22.06
CA TRP A 41 -9.82 -6.40 -22.36
C TRP A 41 -10.79 -7.52 -22.05
N LYS A 42 -11.01 -8.40 -23.04
CA LYS A 42 -11.77 -9.64 -22.91
C LYS A 42 -10.80 -10.81 -22.98
N ASN A 43 -10.61 -11.50 -21.86
CA ASN A 43 -9.71 -12.65 -21.79
C ASN A 43 -10.27 -13.74 -20.88
N LYS A 44 -10.76 -14.82 -21.49
CA LYS A 44 -11.40 -15.93 -20.78
C LYS A 44 -10.50 -16.52 -19.68
N GLY A 45 -9.23 -16.75 -19.98
CA GLY A 45 -8.29 -17.36 -19.02
C GLY A 45 -8.04 -16.48 -17.80
N PHE A 46 -7.88 -15.17 -18.01
CA PHE A 46 -7.73 -14.19 -16.93
C PHE A 46 -8.94 -14.21 -15.99
N PHE A 47 -10.16 -14.13 -16.54
CA PHE A 47 -11.37 -14.12 -15.72
C PHE A 47 -11.63 -15.45 -15.01
N GLN A 48 -11.31 -16.59 -15.65
CA GLN A 48 -11.37 -17.89 -14.99
C GLN A 48 -10.43 -17.97 -13.79
N ALA A 49 -9.21 -17.42 -13.90
CA ALA A 49 -8.28 -17.33 -12.78
C ALA A 49 -8.80 -16.40 -11.67
N GLY A 50 -9.51 -15.33 -12.03
CA GLY A 50 -10.24 -14.45 -11.11
C GLY A 50 -11.50 -15.05 -10.48
N GLY A 51 -11.85 -16.30 -10.81
CA GLY A 51 -12.99 -17.03 -10.24
C GLY A 51 -14.30 -16.94 -11.06
N PHE A 52 -14.33 -16.22 -12.18
CA PHE A 52 -15.48 -16.08 -13.06
C PHE A 52 -15.58 -17.27 -14.04
N VAL A 53 -15.85 -18.47 -13.54
CA VAL A 53 -15.75 -19.69 -14.35
C VAL A 53 -16.75 -19.72 -15.50
N LYS A 54 -17.99 -19.25 -15.29
CA LYS A 54 -19.07 -19.30 -16.29
C LYS A 54 -19.19 -18.02 -17.08
N GLU A 55 -18.88 -16.90 -16.45
CA GLU A 55 -19.07 -15.53 -16.94
C GLU A 55 -17.86 -15.05 -17.76
N ALA A 56 -16.74 -15.79 -17.75
CA ALA A 56 -15.47 -15.37 -18.35
C ALA A 56 -15.52 -14.98 -19.83
N GLU A 57 -16.46 -15.52 -20.62
CA GLU A 57 -16.59 -15.16 -22.05
C GLU A 57 -17.26 -13.80 -22.26
N GLU A 58 -18.06 -13.36 -21.30
CA GLU A 58 -18.78 -12.09 -21.34
C GLU A 58 -18.06 -10.99 -20.54
N ALA A 59 -17.09 -11.39 -19.71
CA ALA A 59 -16.37 -10.49 -18.82
C ALA A 59 -15.41 -9.55 -19.58
N GLU A 60 -15.24 -8.35 -19.03
CA GLU A 60 -14.46 -7.26 -19.61
C GLU A 60 -13.86 -6.39 -18.51
N VAL A 61 -12.57 -6.05 -18.65
CA VAL A 61 -11.81 -5.28 -17.66
C VAL A 61 -10.84 -4.32 -18.35
N SER A 62 -10.68 -3.11 -17.82
CA SER A 62 -9.53 -2.25 -18.15
C SER A 62 -8.47 -2.44 -17.08
N ILE A 63 -7.21 -2.63 -17.48
CA ILE A 63 -6.06 -2.80 -16.58
C ILE A 63 -5.05 -1.67 -16.82
N GLY A 64 -4.45 -1.17 -15.76
CA GLY A 64 -3.33 -0.23 -15.81
C GLY A 64 -2.20 -0.67 -14.87
N PHE A 65 -0.96 -0.36 -15.23
CA PHE A 65 0.20 -0.56 -14.37
C PHE A 65 0.95 0.76 -14.20
N MET A 66 1.35 1.06 -12.97
CA MET A 66 2.21 2.21 -12.65
C MET A 66 3.32 1.79 -11.70
N ASP A 67 4.49 2.42 -11.84
CA ASP A 67 5.61 2.22 -10.94
C ASP A 67 5.81 3.45 -10.05
N VAL A 68 6.05 3.23 -8.74
CA VAL A 68 6.33 4.32 -7.79
C VAL A 68 7.84 4.61 -7.78
N PRO A 69 8.30 5.80 -8.23
CA PRO A 69 9.72 6.11 -8.31
C PRO A 69 10.46 5.94 -6.98
N GLY A 70 11.71 5.47 -7.05
CA GLY A 70 12.53 5.22 -5.88
C GLY A 70 12.21 3.92 -5.12
N THR A 71 11.25 3.14 -5.61
CA THR A 71 10.84 1.85 -5.03
C THR A 71 10.84 0.74 -6.08
N LYS A 72 10.63 -0.51 -5.66
CA LYS A 72 10.29 -1.64 -6.55
C LYS A 72 8.78 -1.88 -6.64
N PHE A 73 7.98 -0.93 -6.19
CA PHE A 73 6.56 -1.11 -6.00
C PHE A 73 5.78 -0.72 -7.27
N THR A 74 5.05 -1.71 -7.80
CA THR A 74 4.13 -1.54 -8.93
C THR A 74 2.67 -1.58 -8.44
N ILE A 75 1.88 -0.63 -8.90
CA ILE A 75 0.43 -0.55 -8.69
C ILE A 75 -0.25 -1.15 -9.92
N GLU A 76 -1.09 -2.16 -9.71
CA GLU A 76 -2.02 -2.68 -10.72
C GLU A 76 -3.40 -2.05 -10.50
N LEU A 77 -3.95 -1.40 -11.52
CA LEU A 77 -5.24 -0.72 -11.49
C LEU A 77 -6.23 -1.54 -12.29
N MET A 78 -7.38 -1.90 -11.72
CA MET A 78 -8.42 -2.66 -12.43
C MET A 78 -9.77 -1.99 -12.37
N CYS A 79 -10.39 -1.79 -13.54
CA CYS A 79 -11.78 -1.39 -13.67
C CYS A 79 -12.56 -2.51 -14.37
N TYR A 80 -13.44 -3.18 -13.64
CA TYR A 80 -14.33 -4.20 -14.23
C TYR A 80 -15.52 -3.52 -14.90
N HIS A 81 -15.65 -3.72 -16.22
CA HIS A 81 -16.81 -3.28 -16.98
C HIS A 81 -17.95 -4.31 -16.92
N ASN A 82 -17.59 -5.59 -16.88
CA ASN A 82 -18.51 -6.71 -16.68
C ASN A 82 -17.77 -7.93 -16.06
N PRO A 83 -18.32 -8.58 -15.02
CA PRO A 83 -19.42 -8.13 -14.18
C PRO A 83 -19.01 -6.96 -13.29
N LYS A 84 -19.96 -6.08 -12.95
CA LYS A 84 -19.71 -4.97 -12.02
C LYS A 84 -19.95 -5.39 -10.58
N GLY A 85 -18.91 -5.26 -9.75
CA GLY A 85 -19.00 -5.45 -8.30
C GLY A 85 -19.47 -4.19 -7.56
N ARG A 86 -19.20 -4.12 -6.25
CA ARG A 86 -19.39 -2.91 -5.45
C ARG A 86 -18.53 -1.78 -6.01
N GLN A 87 -19.13 -0.60 -6.19
CA GLN A 87 -18.46 0.57 -6.74
C GLN A 87 -17.99 1.58 -5.68
N GLU A 88 -18.48 1.44 -4.44
CA GLU A 88 -18.07 2.27 -3.32
C GLU A 88 -16.99 1.57 -2.47
N PRO A 89 -15.94 2.28 -2.04
CA PRO A 89 -14.91 1.72 -1.18
C PRO A 89 -15.46 1.41 0.23
N VAL A 90 -14.90 0.40 0.88
CA VAL A 90 -15.19 0.12 2.30
C VAL A 90 -14.09 0.73 3.13
N ILE A 91 -14.46 1.66 3.98
CA ILE A 91 -13.54 2.33 4.90
C ILE A 91 -13.55 1.59 6.24
N PHE A 92 -12.37 1.11 6.64
CA PHE A 92 -12.17 0.43 7.91
C PHE A 92 -11.61 1.39 8.95
N LYS A 93 -12.01 1.23 10.21
CA LYS A 93 -11.33 1.90 11.32
C LYS A 93 -9.94 1.34 11.52
N ALA A 94 -9.08 2.11 12.18
CA ALA A 94 -7.69 1.73 12.43
C ALA A 94 -7.55 0.38 13.16
N ASN A 95 -8.51 0.03 14.01
CA ASN A 95 -8.50 -1.19 14.82
C ASN A 95 -9.44 -2.31 14.33
N ASP A 96 -10.05 -2.17 13.14
CA ASP A 96 -10.91 -3.22 12.59
C ASP A 96 -10.10 -4.42 12.08
N ILE A 97 -10.57 -5.63 12.37
CA ILE A 97 -9.98 -6.87 11.85
C ILE A 97 -10.41 -7.04 10.38
N SER A 98 -9.44 -7.11 9.47
CA SER A 98 -9.66 -7.32 8.03
C SER A 98 -8.39 -7.90 7.38
N GLY A 99 -8.37 -7.98 6.04
CA GLY A 99 -7.20 -8.38 5.24
C GLY A 99 -6.05 -7.37 5.27
N ALA A 100 -5.30 -7.25 4.17
CA ALA A 100 -4.24 -6.23 4.05
C ALA A 100 -4.80 -4.84 4.41
N ARG A 101 -4.12 -4.15 5.33
CA ARG A 101 -4.65 -2.92 5.93
C ARG A 101 -4.08 -1.66 5.34
N HIS A 102 -2.81 -1.63 5.00
CA HIS A 102 -2.17 -0.48 4.36
C HIS A 102 -0.99 -0.92 3.48
N VAL A 103 -0.56 -0.02 2.60
CA VAL A 103 0.73 -0.08 1.91
C VAL A 103 1.64 0.98 2.51
N ALA A 104 2.81 0.58 2.97
CA ALA A 104 3.80 1.47 3.57
C ALA A 104 4.87 1.88 2.55
N LEU A 105 5.18 3.18 2.50
CA LEU A 105 6.23 3.76 1.66
C LEU A 105 7.18 4.60 2.51
N LYS A 106 8.47 4.33 2.34
CA LYS A 106 9.54 5.12 2.96
C LYS A 106 9.70 6.46 2.23
N VAL A 107 9.70 7.55 2.99
CA VAL A 107 9.87 8.92 2.48
C VAL A 107 11.09 9.60 3.11
N ILE A 108 11.69 10.56 2.41
CA ILE A 108 12.90 11.27 2.85
C ILE A 108 12.56 12.43 3.79
N ASN A 109 11.50 13.18 3.49
CA ASN A 109 11.01 14.29 4.31
C ASN A 109 9.52 14.10 4.59
N ILE A 110 9.24 13.45 5.70
CA ILE A 110 7.87 13.07 6.08
C ILE A 110 6.98 14.27 6.41
N GLU A 111 7.55 15.38 6.89
CA GLU A 111 6.78 16.58 7.22
C GLU A 111 6.29 17.26 5.92
N GLU A 112 7.16 17.37 4.91
CA GLU A 112 6.76 17.87 3.58
C GLU A 112 5.78 16.92 2.88
N ALA A 113 5.99 15.61 3.01
CA ALA A 113 5.08 14.61 2.45
C ALA A 113 3.69 14.70 3.12
N PHE A 114 3.64 14.91 4.44
CA PHE A 114 2.39 15.11 5.17
C PHE A 114 1.63 16.34 4.68
N GLU A 115 2.29 17.50 4.58
CA GLU A 115 1.64 18.72 4.10
C GLU A 115 1.18 18.58 2.65
N TYR A 116 1.97 17.91 1.80
CA TYR A 116 1.57 17.61 0.43
C TYR A 116 0.30 16.77 0.35
N ILE A 117 0.25 15.66 1.10
CA ILE A 117 -0.92 14.76 1.13
C ILE A 117 -2.13 15.46 1.74
N LYS A 118 -1.96 16.17 2.86
CA LYS A 118 -3.03 16.93 3.52
C LYS A 118 -3.69 17.96 2.59
N ALA A 119 -2.95 18.51 1.63
CA ALA A 119 -3.46 19.46 0.65
C ALA A 119 -4.23 18.82 -0.53
N GLN A 120 -4.25 17.49 -0.65
CA GLN A 120 -4.94 16.81 -1.77
C GLN A 120 -6.46 16.78 -1.54
N PRO A 121 -7.27 17.05 -2.58
CA PRO A 121 -8.72 17.28 -2.42
C PRO A 121 -9.54 16.01 -2.15
N ASP A 122 -8.98 14.84 -2.47
CA ASP A 122 -9.66 13.55 -2.56
C ASP A 122 -8.86 12.45 -1.82
N VAL A 123 -8.08 12.86 -0.82
CA VAL A 123 -7.55 11.97 0.21
C VAL A 123 -8.23 12.28 1.54
N THR A 124 -8.29 11.28 2.42
CA THR A 124 -8.78 11.47 3.78
C THR A 124 -7.67 11.10 4.75
N LEU A 125 -7.17 12.04 5.54
CA LEU A 125 -6.29 11.70 6.66
C LEU A 125 -7.00 10.71 7.58
N ILE A 126 -6.29 9.73 8.14
CA ILE A 126 -6.92 8.68 8.98
C ILE A 126 -7.67 9.26 10.19
N ASN A 127 -7.28 10.47 10.61
CA ASN A 127 -7.98 11.30 11.55
C ASN A 127 -8.14 12.71 10.97
N THR A 128 -9.37 13.22 11.00
CA THR A 128 -9.74 14.51 10.40
C THR A 128 -9.66 15.69 11.37
N THR A 129 -9.20 15.48 12.61
CA THR A 129 -8.96 16.58 13.56
C THR A 129 -7.75 17.41 13.15
N GLU A 130 -7.75 18.71 13.43
CA GLU A 130 -6.62 19.62 13.17
C GLU A 130 -5.32 19.21 13.88
N ASP A 131 -5.44 18.47 15.00
CA ASP A 131 -4.32 17.98 15.78
C ASP A 131 -3.53 16.85 15.09
N TYR A 132 -4.12 16.20 14.09
CA TYR A 132 -3.48 15.08 13.40
C TYR A 132 -2.32 15.58 12.54
N LYS A 133 -1.16 14.93 12.70
CA LYS A 133 0.12 15.29 12.09
C LYS A 133 1.01 14.07 11.97
N VAL A 134 2.24 14.26 11.54
CA VAL A 134 3.30 13.25 11.67
C VAL A 134 3.54 12.95 13.15
N TYR A 135 3.53 11.67 13.50
CA TYR A 135 3.89 11.20 14.84
C TYR A 135 5.16 10.35 14.78
N GLN A 136 5.91 10.37 15.87
CA GLN A 136 7.05 9.49 16.08
C GLN A 136 6.63 8.35 17.01
N ILE A 137 7.12 7.14 16.75
CA ILE A 137 7.03 6.05 17.72
C ILE A 137 7.69 6.53 19.02
N SER A 138 7.06 6.23 20.15
CA SER A 138 7.64 6.58 21.45
C SER A 138 8.91 5.76 21.72
N LYS A 139 9.65 6.13 22.77
CA LYS A 139 10.83 5.36 23.19
C LYS A 139 10.49 3.87 23.23
N THR A 140 11.29 3.09 22.50
CA THR A 140 11.19 1.63 22.45
C THR A 140 12.40 1.07 23.18
N GLU A 141 12.18 0.05 24.01
CA GLU A 141 13.21 -0.67 24.75
C GLU A 141 13.44 -2.06 24.12
N PRO A 142 14.63 -2.66 24.28
CA PRO A 142 14.88 -4.03 23.84
C PRO A 142 13.92 -5.09 24.39
N SER A 143 13.22 -4.79 25.49
CA SER A 143 12.22 -5.67 26.10
C SER A 143 10.85 -5.62 25.43
N ASP A 144 10.58 -4.61 24.60
CA ASP A 144 9.26 -4.42 23.96
C ASP A 144 9.03 -5.39 22.78
N PHE A 145 10.09 -6.01 22.27
CA PHE A 145 10.03 -6.96 21.16
C PHE A 145 11.04 -8.10 21.33
N TYR A 146 10.88 -9.13 20.50
CA TYR A 146 11.82 -10.25 20.41
C TYR A 146 12.01 -10.65 18.95
N TYR A 147 13.20 -11.15 18.63
CA TYR A 147 13.49 -11.81 17.37
C TYR A 147 13.21 -13.30 17.48
N PHE A 148 12.62 -13.88 16.42
CA PHE A 148 12.51 -15.33 16.29
C PHE A 148 13.85 -16.00 15.94
N ASP A 149 14.79 -15.23 15.38
CA ASP A 149 16.16 -15.67 15.18
C ASP A 149 16.91 -15.58 16.52
N GLU A 150 17.34 -16.73 17.06
CA GLU A 150 18.01 -16.79 18.36
C GLU A 150 19.33 -16.02 18.41
N ALA A 151 20.06 -15.92 17.30
CA ALA A 151 21.33 -15.19 17.27
C ALA A 151 21.07 -13.68 17.35
N LYS A 152 20.06 -13.17 16.63
CA LYS A 152 19.62 -11.78 16.76
C LYS A 152 19.05 -11.47 18.13
N GLU A 153 18.28 -12.39 18.72
CA GLU A 153 17.67 -12.18 20.04
C GLU A 153 18.72 -12.10 21.16
N LYS A 154 19.82 -12.85 21.04
CA LYS A 154 20.92 -12.84 22.02
C LYS A 154 21.90 -11.68 21.81
N ASP A 155 21.82 -10.96 20.69
CA ASP A 155 22.66 -9.79 20.40
C ASP A 155 22.09 -8.53 21.09
N ALA A 156 22.57 -8.24 22.30
CA ALA A 156 22.12 -7.11 23.09
C ALA A 156 22.38 -5.76 22.40
N GLU A 157 23.52 -5.61 21.72
CA GLU A 157 23.86 -4.36 21.02
C GLU A 157 22.97 -4.19 19.78
N GLY A 158 22.76 -5.27 19.02
CA GLY A 158 21.84 -5.31 17.89
C GLY A 158 20.41 -4.99 18.29
N LYS A 159 19.90 -5.58 19.38
CA LYS A 159 18.56 -5.26 19.91
C LYS A 159 18.43 -3.81 20.36
N GLN A 160 19.46 -3.25 21.01
CA GLN A 160 19.43 -1.83 21.37
C GLN A 160 19.34 -0.94 20.13
N LYS A 161 20.15 -1.22 19.10
CA LYS A 161 20.09 -0.46 17.84
C LYS A 161 18.72 -0.55 17.16
N ALA A 162 18.12 -1.74 17.14
CA ALA A 162 16.78 -1.90 16.58
C ALA A 162 15.71 -1.14 17.38
N ALA A 163 15.78 -1.18 18.72
CA ALA A 163 14.91 -0.39 19.58
C ALA A 163 15.06 1.12 19.30
N ASP A 164 16.29 1.60 19.13
CA ASP A 164 16.57 2.99 18.78
C ASP A 164 16.03 3.37 17.39
N ILE A 165 16.13 2.48 16.39
CA ILE A 165 15.57 2.70 15.05
C ILE A 165 14.04 2.79 15.11
N LEU A 166 13.39 1.82 15.76
CA LEU A 166 11.94 1.80 15.97
C LEU A 166 11.48 3.10 16.65
N GLY A 167 12.08 3.46 17.78
CA GLY A 167 11.73 4.67 18.53
C GLY A 167 12.02 6.00 17.80
N ASN A 168 12.82 6.00 16.73
CA ASN A 168 13.08 7.17 15.90
C ASN A 168 12.24 7.21 14.62
N THR A 169 11.41 6.20 14.37
CA THR A 169 10.56 6.14 13.18
C THR A 169 9.39 7.09 13.32
N LYS A 170 9.21 7.93 12.30
CA LYS A 170 8.07 8.83 12.13
C LYS A 170 7.13 8.27 11.07
N TYR A 171 5.83 8.46 11.26
CA TYR A 171 4.82 7.96 10.33
C TYR A 171 3.51 8.76 10.40
N PHE A 172 2.71 8.67 9.35
CA PHE A 172 1.30 9.05 9.34
C PHE A 172 0.52 8.18 8.35
N TYR A 173 -0.81 8.16 8.48
CA TYR A 173 -1.69 7.44 7.57
C TYR A 173 -2.70 8.36 6.89
N PHE A 174 -3.06 7.97 5.68
CA PHE A 174 -4.19 8.53 4.94
C PHE A 174 -4.89 7.44 4.15
N ILE A 175 -6.09 7.74 3.67
CA ILE A 175 -6.91 6.87 2.85
C ILE A 175 -7.07 7.54 1.49
N ASP A 176 -6.79 6.81 0.42
CA ASP A 176 -6.97 7.29 -0.94
C ASP A 176 -8.44 7.26 -1.37
N LYS A 177 -8.75 7.82 -2.55
CA LYS A 177 -10.13 7.89 -3.04
C LYS A 177 -10.78 6.52 -3.30
N TYR A 178 -9.97 5.46 -3.41
CA TYR A 178 -10.41 4.08 -3.61
C TYR A 178 -10.43 3.26 -2.30
N GLY A 179 -10.21 3.91 -1.16
CA GLY A 179 -10.30 3.31 0.17
C GLY A 179 -9.06 2.55 0.62
N LEU A 180 -7.96 2.56 -0.15
CA LEU A 180 -6.71 1.98 0.30
C LEU A 180 -6.06 2.92 1.32
N GLN A 181 -5.71 2.38 2.48
CA GLN A 181 -4.93 3.11 3.47
C GLN A 181 -3.44 3.06 3.07
N TRP A 182 -2.79 4.19 3.17
CA TRP A 182 -1.37 4.37 2.94
C TRP A 182 -0.69 4.75 4.24
N GLU A 183 0.53 4.26 4.43
CA GLU A 183 1.45 4.70 5.47
C GLU A 183 2.67 5.34 4.80
N PHE A 184 2.99 6.57 5.17
CA PHE A 184 4.30 7.13 4.87
C PHE A 184 5.14 7.10 6.12
N GLU A 185 6.37 6.61 6.00
CA GLU A 185 7.28 6.46 7.13
C GLU A 185 8.69 6.99 6.82
N GLN A 186 9.38 7.45 7.87
CA GLN A 186 10.76 7.91 7.80
C GLN A 186 11.53 7.42 9.02
N GLY A 187 12.71 6.84 8.79
CA GLY A 187 13.61 6.35 9.85
C GLY A 187 13.63 4.82 9.98
N HIS A 188 12.65 4.13 9.40
CA HIS A 188 12.61 2.66 9.40
C HIS A 188 13.67 2.08 8.44
N THR A 189 14.76 1.54 8.99
CA THR A 189 15.90 1.02 8.19
C THR A 189 16.10 -0.49 8.33
N ASP A 190 15.31 -1.16 9.17
CA ASP A 190 15.44 -2.57 9.55
C ASP A 190 14.31 -3.47 9.02
N ILE A 191 13.25 -2.91 8.42
CA ILE A 191 12.13 -3.64 7.80
C ILE A 191 11.86 -3.11 6.38
N GLY A 192 11.56 -4.01 5.44
CA GLY A 192 10.98 -3.67 4.12
C GLY A 192 11.93 -3.08 3.08
N ASP A 193 12.96 -3.84 2.65
CA ASP A 193 13.93 -3.46 1.59
C ASP A 193 13.88 -4.40 0.36
#